data_AF-A0A1I8I7Z9-F1
#
_entry.id   AF-A0A1I8I7Z9-F1
#
_cell.length_a   1.000
_cell.length_b   1.000
_cell.length_c   1.000
_cell.angle_alpha   90.00
_cell.angle_beta   90.00
_cell.angle_gamma   90.00
#
_symmetry.space_group_name_H-M   'P 1'
#
loop_
_entity.id
_entity.type
_entity.pdbx_description
1 polymer ?
#
loop_
_entity_poly.entity_id
_entity_poly.type
_entity_poly.pdbx_seq_one_letter_code
_entity_poly.pdbx_strand_id
1 'polypeptide(L)'
;EFAANLSDEVTKPMRELNESFHKSRKPIEVQVEKSIRTLLEKRAEEATAKKKAYCSAKEAEKAWDSLSDAQIGKKGSGGGGSSNGDAKADKDASKQEKKCRACQASMSKCDKDYYDACLRAELARLDWESTVAKGSEQLQALETDRLRQTHEMLERYQRRVDQLAPAYAQLSGRLHRCLSGADIEADIGTVVEQRGALLQASEQLLFESYAEDLNNPMDRCRRETALRSYTAMICADIEREIKGREGVEKVDS
;
A
#
# COMPACT_ATOMS: atom_id res chain seq x y z
N GLU A 1 -14.86 -2.06 -12.80
CA GLU A 1 -15.46 -1.58 -11.53
C GLU A 1 -14.68 -2.04 -10.31
N PHE A 2 -14.60 -3.34 -10.01
CA PHE A 2 -13.82 -3.88 -8.87
C PHE A 2 -12.39 -3.33 -8.76
N ALA A 3 -11.61 -3.39 -9.84
CA ALA A 3 -10.24 -2.89 -9.85
C ALA A 3 -10.13 -1.36 -9.62
N ALA A 4 -11.11 -0.58 -10.08
CA ALA A 4 -11.15 0.85 -9.85
C ALA A 4 -11.44 1.16 -8.38
N ASN A 5 -12.45 0.48 -7.81
CA ASN A 5 -12.81 0.63 -6.39
C ASN A 5 -11.66 0.23 -5.46
N LEU A 6 -10.94 -0.86 -5.77
CA LEU A 6 -9.74 -1.23 -5.02
C LEU A 6 -8.63 -0.18 -5.11
N SER A 7 -8.44 0.42 -6.28
CA SER A 7 -7.46 1.49 -6.47
C SER A 7 -7.78 2.69 -5.58
N ASP A 8 -9.05 3.10 -5.55
CA ASP A 8 -9.51 4.29 -4.84
C ASP A 8 -9.61 4.10 -3.32
N GLU A 9 -10.02 2.92 -2.86
CA GLU A 9 -10.29 2.68 -1.44
C GLU A 9 -9.11 2.10 -0.66
N VAL A 10 -8.14 1.50 -1.36
CA VAL A 10 -7.02 0.78 -0.75
C VAL A 10 -5.69 1.31 -1.28
N THR A 11 -5.45 1.24 -2.60
CA THR A 11 -4.12 1.53 -3.15
C THR A 11 -3.71 2.99 -2.99
N LYS A 12 -4.60 3.94 -3.34
CA LYS A 12 -4.31 5.38 -3.22
C LYS A 12 -4.17 5.80 -1.74
N PRO A 13 -5.10 5.45 -0.83
CA PRO A 13 -4.95 5.79 0.58
C PRO A 13 -3.70 5.17 1.22
N MET A 14 -3.31 3.95 0.84
CA MET A 14 -2.09 3.32 1.32
C MET A 14 -0.83 4.11 0.93
N ARG A 15 -0.79 4.62 -0.31
CA ARG A 15 0.31 5.46 -0.78
C ARG A 15 0.36 6.78 0.00
N GLU A 16 -0.77 7.45 0.13
CA GLU A 16 -0.89 8.71 0.87
C GLU A 16 -0.49 8.54 2.35
N LEU A 17 -0.94 7.46 2.98
CA LEU A 17 -0.56 7.11 4.35
C LEU A 17 0.96 6.96 4.49
N ASN A 18 1.60 6.24 3.57
CA ASN A 18 3.04 5.99 3.62
C ASN A 18 3.85 7.30 3.45
N GLU A 19 3.44 8.17 2.53
CA GLU A 19 4.05 9.48 2.32
C GLU A 19 3.87 10.40 3.54
N SER A 20 2.66 10.44 4.11
CA SER A 20 2.34 11.24 5.31
C SER A 20 3.12 10.76 6.53
N PHE A 21 3.21 9.45 6.73
CA PHE A 21 3.98 8.84 7.82
C PHE A 21 5.46 9.21 7.72
N HIS A 22 6.05 9.11 6.53
CA HIS A 22 7.46 9.49 6.32
C HIS A 22 7.70 10.97 6.63
N LYS A 23 6.83 11.86 6.16
CA LYS A 23 6.91 13.31 6.41
C LYS A 23 6.79 13.64 7.91
N SER A 24 5.96 12.91 8.65
CA SER A 24 5.72 13.14 10.08
C SER A 24 6.82 12.56 10.97
N ARG A 25 7.41 11.43 10.58
CA ARG A 25 8.50 10.76 11.31
C ARG A 25 9.80 11.55 11.26
N LYS A 26 10.17 12.09 10.10
CA LYS A 26 11.49 12.70 9.86
C LYS A 26 11.85 13.83 10.84
N PRO A 27 10.97 14.80 11.15
CA PRO A 27 11.29 15.88 12.10
C PRO A 27 11.60 15.37 13.52
N ILE A 28 10.92 14.30 13.96
CA ILE A 28 11.12 13.70 15.28
C ILE A 28 12.54 13.13 15.38
N GLU A 29 12.97 12.38 14.36
CA GLU A 29 14.32 11.81 14.29
C GLU A 29 15.40 12.90 14.29
N VAL A 30 15.19 13.96 13.51
CA VAL A 30 16.13 15.09 13.43
C VAL A 30 16.25 15.80 14.78
N GLN A 31 15.15 15.95 15.53
CA GLN A 31 15.18 16.57 16.85
C GLN A 31 15.97 15.72 17.86
N VAL A 32 15.75 14.40 17.87
CA VAL A 32 16.52 13.47 18.72
C VAL A 32 18.01 13.50 18.34
N GLU A 33 18.32 13.43 17.04
CA GLU A 33 19.70 13.48 16.53
C GLU A 33 20.41 14.80 16.87
N LYS A 34 19.69 15.92 16.88
CA LYS A 34 20.24 17.21 17.29
C LYS A 34 20.56 17.22 18.79
N SER A 35 19.64 16.76 19.63
CA SER A 35 19.81 16.76 21.09
C SER A 35 20.99 15.88 21.55
N ILE A 36 21.19 14.70 20.95
CA ILE A 36 22.35 13.84 21.27
C ILE A 36 23.67 14.49 20.85
N ARG A 37 23.71 15.16 19.68
CA ARG A 37 24.92 15.88 19.25
C ARG A 37 25.30 16.98 20.24
N THR A 38 24.31 17.75 20.72
CA THR A 38 24.54 18.76 21.75
C THR A 38 25.05 18.14 23.05
N LEU A 39 24.49 17.02 23.50
CA LEU A 39 24.99 16.30 24.69
C LEU A 39 26.46 15.88 24.52
N LEU A 40 26.82 15.29 23.38
CA LEU A 40 28.18 14.86 23.10
C LEU A 40 29.18 16.03 23.10
N GLU A 41 28.79 17.17 22.53
CA GLU A 41 29.58 18.40 22.57
C GLU A 41 29.83 18.86 24.02
N LYS A 42 28.79 18.91 24.86
CA LYS A 42 28.94 19.34 26.27
C LYS A 42 29.74 18.34 27.11
N ARG A 43 29.64 17.03 26.83
CA ARG A 43 30.50 16.00 27.45
C ARG A 43 31.97 16.16 27.05
N ALA A 44 32.25 16.55 25.80
CA ALA A 44 33.63 16.81 25.36
C ALA A 44 34.23 18.05 26.03
N GLU A 45 33.43 19.12 26.19
CA GLU A 45 33.81 20.32 26.95
C GLU A 45 34.10 19.98 28.42
N GLU A 46 33.20 19.24 29.08
CA GLU A 46 33.36 18.75 30.45
C GLU A 46 34.66 17.96 30.61
N ALA A 47 34.92 16.99 29.73
CA ALA A 47 36.13 16.18 29.78
C ALA A 47 37.41 17.01 29.61
N THR A 48 37.36 18.06 28.80
CA THR A 48 38.47 19.00 28.60
C THR A 48 38.69 19.87 29.84
N ALA A 49 37.63 20.40 30.43
CA ALA A 49 37.68 21.18 31.67
C ALA A 49 38.21 20.34 32.84
N LYS A 50 37.76 19.07 32.95
CA LYS A 50 38.26 18.11 33.95
C LYS A 50 39.77 17.92 33.89
N LYS A 51 40.32 17.72 32.68
CA LYS A 51 41.76 17.59 32.46
C LYS A 51 42.51 18.84 32.89
N LYS A 52 42.00 20.03 32.57
CA LYS A 52 42.60 21.32 32.96
C LYS A 52 42.58 21.52 34.48
N ALA A 53 41.45 21.27 35.13
CA ALA A 53 41.32 21.34 36.59
C ALA A 53 42.32 20.41 37.28
N TYR A 54 42.41 19.15 36.83
CA TYR A 54 43.38 18.19 37.37
C TYR A 54 44.84 18.63 37.20
N CYS A 55 45.21 19.12 36.01
CA CYS A 55 46.56 19.64 35.78
C CYS A 55 46.86 20.85 36.67
N SER A 56 45.93 21.81 36.79
CA SER A 56 46.11 23.00 37.62
C SER A 56 46.20 22.65 39.11
N ALA A 57 45.45 21.66 39.58
CA ALA A 57 45.55 21.16 40.96
C ALA A 57 46.94 20.54 41.22
N LYS A 58 47.42 19.69 40.30
CA LYS A 58 48.76 19.10 40.39
C LYS A 58 49.88 20.15 40.39
N GLU A 59 49.73 21.22 39.65
CA GLU A 59 50.68 22.35 39.66
C GLU A 59 50.63 23.15 40.96
N ALA A 60 49.44 23.35 41.54
CA ALA A 60 49.27 24.00 42.83
C ALA A 60 49.93 23.20 43.95
N GLU A 61 49.76 21.87 43.98
CA GLU A 61 50.44 20.98 44.95
C GLU A 61 51.97 21.10 44.85
N LYS A 62 52.53 21.03 43.63
CA LYS A 62 53.97 21.23 43.43
C LYS A 62 54.47 22.59 43.91
N ALA A 63 53.65 23.63 43.76
CA ALA A 63 53.99 24.97 44.22
C ALA A 63 53.95 25.08 45.75
N TRP A 64 53.04 24.35 46.41
CA TRP A 64 53.02 24.18 47.86
C TRP A 64 54.26 23.45 48.38
N ASP A 65 54.64 22.32 47.76
CA ASP A 65 55.86 21.58 48.12
C ASP A 65 57.10 22.49 48.01
N SER A 66 57.23 23.21 46.88
CA SER A 66 58.35 24.13 46.63
C SER A 66 58.41 25.28 47.64
N LEU A 67 57.25 25.78 48.11
CA LEU A 67 57.17 26.82 49.13
C LEU A 67 57.59 26.27 50.50
N SER A 68 57.14 25.07 50.84
CA SER A 68 57.52 24.36 52.07
C SER A 68 59.03 24.14 52.15
N ASP A 69 59.64 23.63 51.06
CA ASP A 69 61.09 23.42 50.97
C ASP A 69 61.89 24.71 51.13
N ALA A 70 61.45 25.81 50.49
CA ALA A 70 62.08 27.13 50.63
C ALA A 70 62.00 27.67 52.06
N GLN A 71 60.91 27.41 52.78
CA GLN A 71 60.72 27.80 54.17
C GLN A 71 61.57 26.96 55.14
N ILE A 72 61.73 25.66 54.87
CA ILE A 72 62.60 24.76 55.65
C ILE A 72 64.07 25.12 55.44
N GLY A 73 64.50 25.35 54.20
CA GLY A 73 65.86 25.79 53.87
C GLY A 73 66.25 27.10 54.58
N LYS A 74 65.30 28.02 54.77
CA LYS A 74 65.47 29.25 55.55
C LYS A 74 65.67 29.00 57.05
N LYS A 75 65.02 28.00 57.65
CA LYS A 75 65.21 27.63 59.07
C LYS A 75 66.48 26.79 59.30
N GLY A 76 66.94 26.06 58.28
CA GLY A 76 68.13 25.22 58.32
C GLY A 76 69.46 25.98 58.28
N SER A 77 69.52 27.22 57.77
CA SER A 77 70.74 28.04 57.76
C SER A 77 70.99 28.81 59.08
N GLY A 78 70.46 28.32 60.19
CA GLY A 78 70.59 28.90 61.54
C GLY A 78 71.97 28.78 62.19
N GLY A 79 73.05 28.74 61.41
CA GLY A 79 74.41 28.60 61.93
C GLY A 79 75.46 29.23 61.03
N GLY A 80 75.73 30.53 61.22
CA GLY A 80 76.93 31.19 60.70
C GLY A 80 76.65 32.39 59.77
N GLY A 81 76.82 33.58 60.32
CA GLY A 81 76.53 34.88 59.69
C GLY A 81 77.06 35.10 58.27
N SER A 82 76.13 35.46 57.38
CA SER A 82 76.42 36.34 56.24
C SER A 82 75.13 37.08 55.88
N SER A 83 75.09 38.39 56.16
CA SER A 83 73.92 39.26 55.94
C SER A 83 73.41 39.29 54.49
N ASN A 84 74.24 38.87 53.53
CA ASN A 84 73.89 38.76 52.11
C ASN A 84 73.16 37.45 51.74
N GLY A 85 73.32 36.38 52.53
CA GLY A 85 72.68 35.08 52.30
C GLY A 85 71.21 35.06 52.75
N ASP A 86 70.93 35.68 53.90
CA ASP A 86 69.58 35.77 54.47
C ASP A 86 68.64 36.61 53.60
N ALA A 87 69.13 37.75 53.06
CA ALA A 87 68.37 38.59 52.14
C ALA A 87 68.00 37.89 50.82
N LYS A 88 68.86 36.98 50.34
CA LYS A 88 68.61 36.19 49.13
C LYS A 88 67.58 35.09 49.38
N ALA A 89 67.67 34.39 50.51
CA ALA A 89 66.69 33.39 50.92
C ALA A 89 65.30 33.99 51.15
N ASP A 90 65.21 35.20 51.72
CA ASP A 90 63.95 35.93 51.89
C ASP A 90 63.31 36.33 50.55
N LYS A 91 64.12 36.76 49.60
CA LYS A 91 63.66 37.10 48.25
C LYS A 91 63.13 35.87 47.50
N ASP A 92 63.80 34.73 47.65
CA ASP A 92 63.40 33.47 47.02
C ASP A 92 62.12 32.88 47.66
N ALA A 93 61.98 32.96 48.99
CA ALA A 93 60.75 32.58 49.69
C ALA A 93 59.55 33.45 49.26
N SER A 94 59.72 34.77 49.19
CA SER A 94 58.67 35.69 48.72
C SER A 94 58.26 35.42 47.27
N LYS A 95 59.21 35.04 46.40
CA LYS A 95 58.93 34.67 45.01
C LYS A 95 58.11 33.37 44.94
N GLN A 96 58.44 32.37 45.75
CA GLN A 96 57.67 31.12 45.80
C GLN A 96 56.27 31.32 46.38
N GLU A 97 56.12 32.19 47.37
CA GLU A 97 54.81 32.53 47.93
C GLU A 97 53.89 33.14 46.86
N LYS A 98 54.40 34.10 46.07
CA LYS A 98 53.65 34.70 44.95
C LYS A 98 53.26 33.65 43.90
N LYS A 99 54.17 32.73 43.56
CA LYS A 99 53.89 31.64 42.62
C LYS A 99 52.82 30.70 43.16
N CYS A 100 52.90 30.31 44.43
CA CYS A 100 51.92 29.46 45.09
C CYS A 100 50.51 30.09 45.06
N ARG A 101 50.39 31.38 45.43
CA ARG A 101 49.12 32.12 45.35
C ARG A 101 48.57 32.20 43.92
N ALA A 102 49.43 32.40 42.91
CA ALA A 102 49.01 32.42 41.51
C ALA A 102 48.50 31.05 41.03
N CYS A 103 49.19 29.96 41.38
CA CYS A 103 48.75 28.60 41.06
C CYS A 103 47.42 28.24 41.75
N GLN A 104 47.22 28.67 43.00
CA GLN A 104 45.94 28.47 43.70
C GLN A 104 44.79 29.25 43.05
N ALA A 105 45.01 30.50 42.65
CA ALA A 105 44.01 31.28 41.94
C ALA A 105 43.63 30.64 40.59
N SER A 106 44.63 30.11 39.86
CA SER A 106 44.41 29.34 38.63
C SER A 106 43.61 28.07 38.88
N MET A 107 43.97 27.31 39.92
CA MET A 107 43.26 26.08 40.31
C MET A 107 41.79 26.38 40.63
N SER A 108 41.52 27.35 41.50
CA SER A 108 40.15 27.73 41.86
C SER A 108 39.32 28.16 40.65
N LYS A 109 39.94 28.85 39.68
CA LYS A 109 39.27 29.19 38.41
C LYS A 109 38.97 27.94 37.59
N CYS A 110 39.93 27.04 37.39
CA CYS A 110 39.72 25.82 36.62
C CYS A 110 38.70 24.88 37.28
N ASP A 111 38.65 24.81 38.61
CA ASP A 111 37.64 24.03 39.34
C ASP A 111 36.24 24.59 39.11
N LYS A 112 36.09 25.92 39.14
CA LYS A 112 34.83 26.57 38.80
C LYS A 112 34.41 26.31 37.36
N ASP A 113 35.34 26.47 36.41
CA ASP A 113 35.07 26.20 34.99
C ASP A 113 34.66 24.73 34.75
N TYR A 114 35.27 23.79 35.47
CA TYR A 114 34.90 22.37 35.42
C TYR A 114 33.52 22.12 36.03
N TYR A 115 33.21 22.69 37.20
CA TYR A 115 31.89 22.60 37.81
C TYR A 115 30.79 23.13 36.88
N ASP A 116 30.99 24.31 36.29
CA ASP A 116 30.04 24.91 35.34
C ASP A 116 29.90 24.06 34.07
N ALA A 117 30.97 23.39 33.62
CA ALA A 117 30.90 22.45 32.51
C ALA A 117 30.12 21.18 32.85
N CYS A 118 30.28 20.63 34.06
CA CYS A 118 29.48 19.49 34.54
C CYS A 118 27.99 19.85 34.58
N LEU A 119 27.63 21.03 35.10
CA LEU A 119 26.24 21.48 35.15
C LEU A 119 25.63 21.61 33.75
N ARG A 120 26.37 22.20 32.80
CA ARG A 120 25.93 22.31 31.39
C ARG A 120 25.78 20.94 30.72
N ALA A 121 26.68 20.01 30.97
CA ALA A 121 26.58 18.64 30.45
C ALA A 121 25.38 17.89 31.04
N GLU A 122 25.07 18.10 32.32
CA GLU A 122 23.92 17.49 32.99
C GLU A 122 22.59 18.05 32.47
N LEU A 123 22.50 19.36 32.27
CA LEU A 123 21.32 19.98 31.65
C LEU A 123 21.10 19.45 30.22
N ALA A 124 22.17 19.30 29.43
CA ALA A 124 22.08 18.71 28.09
C ALA A 124 21.66 17.22 28.14
N ARG A 125 22.05 16.48 29.18
CA ARG A 125 21.64 15.08 29.38
C ARG A 125 20.14 15.00 29.64
N LEU A 126 19.63 15.82 30.54
CA LEU A 126 18.21 15.88 30.87
C LEU A 126 17.36 16.32 29.66
N ASP A 127 17.84 17.30 28.89
CA ASP A 127 17.16 17.72 27.65
C ASP A 127 17.11 16.61 26.59
N TRP A 128 18.23 15.90 26.39
CA TRP A 128 18.27 14.72 25.51
C TRP A 128 17.32 13.62 25.98
N GLU A 129 17.30 13.27 27.27
CA GLU A 129 16.38 12.26 27.81
C GLU A 129 14.91 12.64 27.63
N SER A 130 14.56 13.90 27.95
CA SER A 130 13.22 14.43 27.70
C SER A 130 12.85 14.40 26.21
N THR A 131 13.78 14.77 25.34
CA THR A 131 13.57 14.76 23.89
C THR A 131 13.39 13.35 23.35
N VAL A 132 14.16 12.38 23.83
CA VAL A 132 14.02 10.95 23.48
C VAL A 132 12.67 10.43 23.95
N ALA A 133 12.28 10.67 25.21
CA ALA A 133 11.00 10.20 25.74
C ALA A 133 9.82 10.74 24.93
N LYS A 134 9.79 12.06 24.67
CA LYS A 134 8.77 12.70 23.83
C LYS A 134 8.77 12.17 22.40
N GLY A 135 9.96 11.99 21.81
CA GLY A 135 10.10 11.44 20.46
C GLY A 135 9.56 10.00 20.38
N SER A 136 9.83 9.17 21.38
CA SER A 136 9.29 7.81 21.48
C SER A 136 7.77 7.79 21.59
N GLU A 137 7.17 8.64 22.43
CA GLU A 137 5.71 8.77 22.55
C GLU A 137 5.07 9.19 21.21
N GLN A 138 5.67 10.17 20.52
CA GLN A 138 5.19 10.64 19.22
C GLN A 138 5.29 9.54 18.14
N LEU A 139 6.41 8.81 18.10
CA LEU A 139 6.58 7.70 17.16
C LEU A 139 5.62 6.55 17.45
N GLN A 140 5.35 6.26 18.72
CA GLN A 140 4.35 5.27 19.12
C GLN A 140 2.93 5.68 18.68
N ALA A 141 2.57 6.94 18.85
CA ALA A 141 1.28 7.46 18.39
C ALA A 141 1.14 7.38 16.86
N LEU A 142 2.19 7.77 16.12
CA LEU A 142 2.24 7.64 14.66
C LEU A 142 2.10 6.19 14.20
N GLU A 143 2.80 5.25 14.84
CA GLU A 143 2.72 3.84 14.47
C GLU A 143 1.36 3.24 14.80
N THR A 144 0.76 3.63 15.92
CA THR A 144 -0.59 3.20 16.30
C THR A 144 -1.62 3.64 15.26
N ASP A 145 -1.56 4.90 14.82
CA ASP A 145 -2.47 5.41 13.79
C ASP A 145 -2.21 4.76 12.43
N ARG A 146 -0.94 4.55 12.05
CA ARG A 146 -0.56 3.83 10.82
C ARG A 146 -1.16 2.41 10.80
N LEU A 147 -1.03 1.67 11.90
CA LEU A 147 -1.59 0.33 12.04
C LEU A 147 -3.12 0.35 11.96
N ARG A 148 -3.78 1.30 12.64
CA ARG A 148 -5.24 1.46 12.59
C ARG A 148 -5.74 1.71 11.17
N GLN A 149 -5.13 2.65 10.45
CA GLN A 149 -5.51 2.97 9.07
C GLN A 149 -5.23 1.80 8.11
N THR A 150 -4.10 1.10 8.31
CA THR A 150 -3.77 -0.10 7.53
C THR A 150 -4.81 -1.20 7.72
N HIS A 151 -5.22 -1.43 8.97
CA HIS A 151 -6.29 -2.38 9.30
C HIS A 151 -7.61 -2.02 8.60
N GLU A 152 -8.03 -0.75 8.66
CA GLU A 152 -9.26 -0.30 8.00
C GLU A 152 -9.21 -0.51 6.47
N MET A 153 -8.06 -0.26 5.84
CA MET A 153 -7.88 -0.55 4.41
C MET A 153 -7.94 -2.05 4.08
N LEU A 154 -7.42 -2.91 4.96
CA LEU A 154 -7.53 -4.36 4.80
C LEU A 154 -8.99 -4.84 4.94
N GLU A 155 -9.75 -4.28 5.87
CA GLU A 155 -11.19 -4.56 6.00
C GLU A 155 -11.98 -4.10 4.77
N ARG A 156 -11.62 -2.96 4.16
CA ARG A 156 -12.19 -2.50 2.89
C ARG A 156 -11.86 -3.46 1.75
N TYR A 157 -10.59 -3.87 1.66
CA TYR A 157 -10.15 -4.88 0.69
C TYR A 157 -10.95 -6.18 0.83
N GLN A 158 -11.06 -6.72 2.04
CA GLN A 158 -11.82 -7.93 2.32
C GLN A 158 -13.28 -7.79 1.91
N ARG A 159 -13.96 -6.71 2.31
CA ARG A 159 -15.36 -6.45 1.92
C ARG A 159 -15.55 -6.40 0.40
N ARG A 160 -14.57 -5.90 -0.34
CA ARG A 160 -14.62 -5.89 -1.81
C ARG A 160 -14.47 -7.30 -2.36
N VAL A 161 -13.55 -8.10 -1.83
CA VAL A 161 -13.38 -9.51 -2.23
C VAL A 161 -14.66 -10.30 -1.97
N ASP A 162 -15.31 -10.09 -0.83
CA ASP A 162 -16.56 -10.78 -0.46
C ASP A 162 -17.72 -10.47 -1.43
N GLN A 163 -17.68 -9.32 -2.13
CA GLN A 163 -18.68 -8.95 -3.15
C GLN A 163 -18.52 -9.73 -4.47
N LEU A 164 -17.37 -10.37 -4.72
CA LEU A 164 -17.14 -11.10 -5.97
C LEU A 164 -17.97 -12.38 -6.05
N ALA A 165 -18.09 -13.13 -4.96
CA ALA A 165 -18.86 -14.37 -4.91
C ALA A 165 -20.35 -14.17 -5.27
N PRO A 166 -21.10 -13.23 -4.66
CA PRO A 166 -22.48 -12.99 -5.04
C PRO A 166 -22.62 -12.43 -6.46
N ALA A 167 -21.68 -11.60 -6.93
CA ALA A 167 -21.68 -11.11 -8.31
C ALA A 167 -21.53 -12.26 -9.32
N TYR A 168 -20.62 -13.20 -9.04
CA TYR A 168 -20.43 -14.40 -9.85
C TYR A 168 -21.66 -15.32 -9.83
N ALA A 169 -22.23 -15.55 -8.65
CA ALA A 169 -23.46 -16.34 -8.50
C ALA A 169 -24.64 -15.75 -9.29
N GLN A 170 -24.80 -14.42 -9.27
CA GLN A 170 -25.83 -13.75 -10.09
C GLN A 170 -25.59 -13.92 -11.59
N LEU A 171 -24.34 -13.79 -12.05
CA LEU A 171 -23.99 -13.95 -13.46
C LEU A 171 -24.26 -15.39 -13.93
N SER A 172 -23.85 -16.37 -13.14
CA SER A 172 -24.11 -17.79 -13.39
C SER A 172 -25.62 -18.10 -13.42
N GLY A 173 -26.39 -17.59 -12.46
CA GLY A 173 -27.84 -17.78 -12.42
C GLY A 173 -28.58 -17.12 -13.59
N ARG A 174 -28.09 -15.98 -14.12
CA ARG A 174 -28.61 -15.39 -15.36
C ARG A 174 -28.33 -16.26 -16.57
N LEU A 175 -27.10 -16.74 -16.71
CA LEU A 175 -26.72 -17.64 -17.80
C LEU A 175 -27.55 -18.92 -17.77
N HIS A 176 -27.71 -19.54 -16.59
CA HIS A 176 -28.52 -20.73 -16.42
C HIS A 176 -29.97 -20.51 -16.90
N ARG A 177 -30.61 -19.39 -16.51
CA ARG A 177 -31.95 -19.06 -16.98
C ARG A 177 -32.03 -18.88 -18.50
N CYS A 178 -31.04 -18.26 -19.13
CA CYS A 178 -31.00 -18.14 -20.59
C CYS A 178 -30.88 -19.50 -21.27
N LEU A 179 -30.08 -20.41 -20.71
CA LEU A 179 -29.93 -21.77 -21.25
C LEU A 179 -31.19 -22.61 -21.03
N SER A 180 -31.80 -22.55 -19.85
CA SER A 180 -33.04 -23.29 -19.54
C SER A 180 -34.27 -22.74 -20.28
N GLY A 181 -34.25 -21.47 -20.67
CA GLY A 181 -35.30 -20.86 -21.47
C GLY A 181 -35.14 -21.05 -22.98
N ALA A 182 -34.05 -21.69 -23.44
CA ALA A 182 -33.90 -22.05 -24.84
C ALA A 182 -34.87 -23.18 -25.18
N ASP A 183 -35.81 -22.92 -26.08
CA ASP A 183 -36.82 -23.87 -26.53
C ASP A 183 -36.67 -24.09 -28.03
N ILE A 184 -36.09 -25.24 -28.37
CA ILE A 184 -35.76 -25.62 -29.75
C ILE A 184 -37.04 -25.74 -30.58
N GLU A 185 -38.12 -26.26 -30.02
CA GLU A 185 -39.38 -26.47 -30.75
C GLU A 185 -40.08 -25.13 -31.00
N ALA A 186 -40.08 -24.22 -30.03
CA ALA A 186 -40.59 -22.87 -30.22
C ALA A 186 -39.75 -22.09 -31.25
N ASP A 187 -38.43 -22.23 -31.22
CA ASP A 187 -37.52 -21.60 -32.19
C ASP A 187 -37.76 -22.14 -33.61
N ILE A 188 -37.88 -23.47 -33.77
CA ILE A 188 -38.23 -24.10 -35.06
C ILE A 188 -39.62 -23.65 -35.51
N GLY A 189 -40.61 -23.63 -34.61
CA GLY A 189 -41.96 -23.16 -34.88
C GLY A 189 -41.97 -21.73 -35.40
N THR A 190 -41.16 -20.84 -34.81
CA THR A 190 -40.99 -19.45 -35.26
C THR A 190 -40.43 -19.39 -36.68
N VAL A 191 -39.46 -20.25 -37.03
CA VAL A 191 -38.92 -20.35 -38.38
C VAL A 191 -39.96 -20.86 -39.37
N VAL A 192 -40.74 -21.88 -38.99
CA VAL A 192 -41.83 -22.42 -39.81
C VAL A 192 -42.93 -21.37 -40.02
N GLU A 193 -43.28 -20.57 -39.02
CA GLU A 193 -44.26 -19.50 -39.19
C GLU A 193 -43.75 -18.43 -40.16
N GLN A 194 -42.50 -18.01 -40.01
CA GLN A 194 -41.90 -16.96 -40.85
C GLN A 194 -41.64 -17.41 -42.28
N ARG A 195 -41.27 -18.68 -42.50
CA ARG A 195 -40.84 -19.19 -43.82
C ARG A 195 -41.80 -20.18 -44.46
N GLY A 196 -42.61 -20.89 -43.67
CA GLY A 196 -43.60 -21.86 -44.13
C GLY A 196 -44.75 -21.21 -44.89
N ALA A 197 -45.01 -19.92 -44.70
CA ALA A 197 -45.94 -19.16 -45.55
C ALA A 197 -45.52 -19.13 -47.04
N LEU A 198 -44.23 -19.33 -47.35
CA LEU A 198 -43.75 -19.50 -48.74
C LEU A 198 -44.10 -20.87 -49.33
N LEU A 199 -44.54 -21.82 -48.50
CA LEU A 199 -45.02 -23.15 -48.88
C LEU A 199 -46.54 -23.20 -48.97
N GLN A 200 -47.21 -22.10 -49.36
CA GLN A 200 -48.62 -22.19 -49.75
C GLN A 200 -48.77 -23.35 -50.74
N ALA A 201 -49.62 -24.31 -50.40
CA ALA A 201 -49.87 -25.47 -51.24
C ALA A 201 -50.28 -24.95 -52.62
N SER A 202 -49.49 -25.28 -53.64
CA SER A 202 -49.84 -25.02 -55.02
C SER A 202 -51.26 -25.54 -55.25
N GLU A 203 -52.12 -24.71 -55.82
CA GLU A 203 -53.46 -25.17 -56.19
C GLU A 203 -53.33 -26.39 -57.11
N GLN A 204 -54.19 -27.37 -56.88
CA GLN A 204 -54.25 -28.54 -57.74
C GLN A 204 -54.80 -28.10 -59.09
N LEU A 205 -53.98 -28.17 -60.12
CA LEU A 205 -54.43 -27.98 -61.49
C LEU A 205 -55.28 -29.19 -61.89
N LEU A 206 -56.57 -28.96 -62.08
CA LEU A 206 -57.50 -29.97 -62.58
C LEU A 206 -57.61 -29.86 -64.10
N PHE A 207 -57.93 -30.99 -64.72
CA PHE A 207 -58.23 -31.02 -66.15
C PHE A 207 -59.54 -30.27 -66.40
N GLU A 208 -59.47 -29.19 -67.17
CA GLU A 208 -60.64 -28.43 -67.62
C GLU A 208 -60.91 -28.76 -69.08
N SER A 209 -62.06 -29.38 -69.35
CA SER A 209 -62.42 -29.74 -70.72
C SER A 209 -63.41 -28.75 -71.32
N TYR A 210 -63.28 -28.49 -72.62
CA TYR A 210 -64.29 -27.73 -73.35
C TYR A 210 -65.69 -28.38 -73.22
N ALA A 211 -65.81 -29.68 -73.02
CA ALA A 211 -67.12 -30.32 -72.89
C ALA A 211 -67.85 -29.97 -71.58
N GLU A 212 -67.14 -29.52 -70.54
CA GLU A 212 -67.70 -29.19 -69.22
C GLU A 212 -68.35 -27.79 -69.17
N ASP A 213 -67.91 -26.87 -70.04
CA ASP A 213 -68.52 -25.54 -70.12
C ASP A 213 -69.90 -25.62 -70.81
N LEU A 214 -70.94 -25.32 -70.04
CA LEU A 214 -72.33 -25.32 -70.50
C LEU A 214 -72.67 -24.07 -71.34
N ASN A 215 -71.81 -23.05 -71.33
CA ASN A 215 -72.03 -21.81 -72.08
C ASN A 215 -71.57 -21.92 -73.53
N ASN A 216 -70.89 -23.00 -73.90
CA ASN A 216 -70.41 -23.19 -75.26
C ASN A 216 -71.42 -23.96 -76.15
N PRO A 217 -71.33 -23.81 -77.49
CA PRO A 217 -72.35 -24.31 -78.42
C PRO A 217 -72.26 -25.82 -78.69
N MET A 218 -71.50 -26.61 -77.91
CA MET A 218 -71.42 -28.06 -78.11
C MET A 218 -72.80 -28.71 -77.94
N ASP A 219 -73.18 -29.59 -78.87
CA ASP A 219 -74.43 -30.33 -78.79
C ASP A 219 -74.36 -31.46 -77.74
N ARG A 220 -75.53 -31.87 -77.25
CA ARG A 220 -75.67 -32.82 -76.14
C ARG A 220 -75.02 -34.18 -76.42
N CYS A 221 -75.14 -34.70 -77.64
CA CYS A 221 -74.65 -36.04 -77.97
C CYS A 221 -73.12 -36.07 -78.02
N ARG A 222 -72.51 -35.05 -78.64
CA ARG A 222 -71.06 -34.87 -78.64
C ARG A 222 -70.51 -34.60 -77.25
N ARG A 223 -71.21 -33.81 -76.44
CA ARG A 223 -70.84 -33.55 -75.04
C ARG A 223 -70.84 -34.83 -74.20
N GLU A 224 -71.90 -35.61 -74.26
CA GLU A 224 -72.00 -36.87 -73.51
C GLU A 224 -70.88 -37.85 -73.89
N THR A 225 -70.58 -37.97 -75.19
CA THR A 225 -69.52 -38.84 -75.69
C THR A 225 -68.14 -38.39 -75.19
N ALA A 226 -67.85 -37.10 -75.27
CA ALA A 226 -66.58 -36.53 -74.80
C ALA A 226 -66.39 -36.72 -73.28
N LEU A 227 -67.41 -36.38 -72.48
CA LEU A 227 -67.35 -36.52 -71.01
C LEU A 227 -67.19 -37.98 -70.57
N ARG A 228 -67.86 -38.93 -71.22
CA ARG A 228 -67.66 -40.37 -70.95
C ARG A 228 -66.23 -40.82 -71.26
N SER A 229 -65.65 -40.33 -72.35
CA SER A 229 -64.25 -40.60 -72.71
C SER A 229 -63.28 -40.03 -71.67
N TYR A 230 -63.46 -38.76 -71.28
CA TYR A 230 -62.63 -38.12 -70.25
C TYR A 230 -62.76 -38.82 -68.90
N THR A 231 -63.97 -39.21 -68.50
CA THR A 231 -64.20 -39.98 -67.27
C THR A 231 -63.43 -41.29 -67.29
N ALA A 232 -63.49 -42.05 -68.39
CA ALA A 232 -62.78 -43.32 -68.52
C ALA A 232 -61.25 -43.13 -68.42
N MET A 233 -60.72 -42.07 -69.05
CA MET A 233 -59.30 -41.71 -68.99
C MET A 233 -58.87 -41.36 -67.56
N ILE A 234 -59.61 -40.48 -66.88
CA ILE A 234 -59.31 -40.06 -65.50
C ILE A 234 -59.40 -41.25 -64.54
N CYS A 235 -60.43 -42.10 -64.66
CA CYS A 235 -60.54 -43.31 -63.83
C CYS A 235 -59.35 -44.26 -64.05
N ALA A 236 -58.92 -44.47 -65.29
CA ALA A 236 -57.78 -45.34 -65.59
C ALA A 236 -56.47 -44.79 -65.03
N ASP A 237 -56.26 -43.46 -65.06
CA ASP A 237 -55.10 -42.82 -64.47
C ASP A 237 -55.14 -42.91 -62.94
N ILE A 238 -56.29 -42.69 -62.31
CA ILE A 238 -56.47 -42.88 -60.84
C ILE A 238 -56.15 -44.31 -60.43
N GLU A 239 -56.67 -45.31 -61.13
CA GLU A 239 -56.38 -46.72 -60.84
C GLU A 239 -54.90 -47.06 -61.00
N ARG A 240 -54.23 -46.46 -61.99
CA ARG A 240 -52.79 -46.62 -62.20
C ARG A 240 -52.01 -46.07 -61.01
N GLU A 241 -52.35 -44.87 -60.54
CA GLU A 241 -51.68 -44.24 -59.39
C GLU A 241 -51.94 -44.97 -58.08
N ILE A 242 -53.16 -45.46 -57.85
CA ILE A 242 -53.47 -46.29 -56.67
C ILE A 242 -52.56 -47.53 -56.66
N LYS A 243 -52.47 -48.25 -57.78
CA LYS A 243 -51.59 -49.44 -57.90
C LYS A 243 -50.12 -49.07 -57.75
N GLY A 244 -49.70 -47.93 -58.27
CA GLY A 244 -48.34 -47.39 -58.10
C GLY A 244 -48.00 -47.16 -56.63
N ARG A 245 -48.86 -46.45 -55.89
CA ARG A 245 -48.67 -46.18 -54.46
C ARG A 245 -48.60 -47.47 -53.64
N GLU A 246 -49.56 -48.37 -53.83
CA GLU A 246 -49.59 -49.67 -53.15
C GLU A 246 -48.36 -50.54 -53.47
N GLY A 247 -47.77 -50.37 -54.66
CA GLY A 247 -46.53 -51.03 -55.05
C GLY A 247 -45.32 -50.48 -54.29
N VAL A 248 -45.22 -49.16 -54.16
CA VAL A 248 -44.12 -48.49 -53.44
C VAL A 248 -44.18 -48.78 -51.93
N GLU A 249 -45.34 -48.69 -51.31
CA GLU A 249 -45.52 -48.99 -49.87
C GLU A 249 -45.10 -50.43 -49.51
N LYS A 250 -45.24 -51.38 -50.45
CA LYS A 250 -44.80 -52.77 -50.27
C LYS A 250 -43.30 -52.99 -50.47
N VAL A 251 -42.58 -52.04 -51.07
CA VAL A 251 -41.12 -52.09 -51.28
C VAL A 251 -40.38 -51.42 -50.12
N ASP A 252 -41.00 -50.43 -49.48
CA ASP A 252 -40.47 -49.71 -48.31
C ASP A 252 -40.86 -50.34 -46.95
N SER A 253 -41.61 -51.45 -46.96
CA SER A 253 -41.96 -52.29 -45.79
C SER A 253 -41.05 -53.52 -45.68
#